data_AF-A0A7S2UE37-F1
#
_entry.id   AF-A0A7S2UE37-F1
#
_cell.length_a   1.000
_cell.length_b   1.000
_cell.length_c   1.000
_cell.angle_alpha   90.00
_cell.angle_beta   90.00
_cell.angle_gamma   90.00
#
_symmetry.space_group_name_H-M   'P 1'
#
loop_
_entity.id
_entity.type
_entity.pdbx_description
1 polymer ?
#
loop_
_entity_poly.entity_id
_entity_poly.type
_entity_poly.pdbx_seq_one_letter_code
_entity_poly.pdbx_strand_id
1 'polypeptide(L)'
;IASNEYIQLTPETSSTIKELIDFNSGQLALIGIGCTTCFAIGFKSGRMRPSWQRITSVNDIPAELIGPKAPSLRGKVVSVSDGDTLRFLHTPTIFHSSKVPSDKKMSEVALPVRLCTIDTPEVAKFGKPGQPYGDEAKAHLQSMVLNKTITVKLLQKDQYGRVVGQVSTGRFFPKYA
;
A
#
# COMPACT_ATOMS: atom_id res chain seq x y z
N ILE A 1 5.58 -32.60 3.50
CA ILE A 1 4.50 -33.32 2.80
C ILE A 1 3.23 -33.01 3.57
N ALA A 2 2.58 -31.88 3.27
CA ALA A 2 1.31 -31.51 3.91
C ALA A 2 0.21 -31.98 2.96
N SER A 3 -0.51 -33.02 3.38
CA SER A 3 -1.66 -33.58 2.69
C SER A 3 -2.76 -32.52 2.60
N ASN A 4 -3.19 -32.20 1.39
CA ASN A 4 -4.41 -31.43 1.14
C ASN A 4 -5.62 -32.22 1.65
N GLU A 5 -6.08 -31.92 2.86
CA GLU A 5 -7.40 -32.34 3.32
C GLU A 5 -8.45 -31.47 2.62
N TYR A 6 -9.03 -31.99 1.55
CA TYR A 6 -10.27 -31.46 1.01
C TYR A 6 -11.39 -31.77 2.00
N ILE A 7 -12.04 -30.74 2.53
CA ILE A 7 -13.26 -30.86 3.33
C ILE A 7 -14.34 -31.50 2.44
N GLN A 8 -14.66 -32.77 2.68
CA GLN A 8 -15.75 -33.49 2.02
C GLN A 8 -17.08 -32.92 2.55
N LEU A 9 -17.74 -32.09 1.75
CA LEU A 9 -19.06 -31.53 2.09
C LEU A 9 -20.09 -32.65 2.17
N THR A 10 -20.86 -32.70 3.27
CA THR A 10 -21.95 -33.66 3.41
C THR A 10 -23.02 -33.40 2.35
N PRO A 11 -23.68 -34.43 1.80
CA PRO A 11 -24.63 -34.27 0.69
C PRO A 11 -25.78 -33.31 1.00
N GLU A 12 -26.17 -33.20 2.27
CA GLU A 12 -27.20 -32.27 2.75
C GLU A 12 -26.77 -30.79 2.70
N THR A 13 -25.48 -30.50 2.92
CA THR A 13 -24.93 -29.14 2.76
C THR A 13 -24.81 -28.76 1.29
N SER A 14 -24.54 -29.74 0.42
CA SER A 14 -24.46 -29.54 -1.03
C SER A 14 -25.83 -29.22 -1.64
N SER A 15 -26.90 -29.89 -1.18
CA SER A 15 -28.26 -29.63 -1.67
C SER A 15 -28.79 -28.26 -1.21
N THR A 16 -28.56 -27.88 0.05
CA THR A 16 -28.96 -26.55 0.55
C THR A 16 -28.21 -25.42 -0.15
N ILE A 17 -26.92 -25.59 -0.42
CA ILE A 17 -26.13 -24.60 -1.19
C ILE A 17 -26.64 -24.49 -2.63
N LYS A 18 -27.00 -25.60 -3.28
CA LYS A 18 -27.58 -25.58 -4.63
C LYS A 18 -28.90 -24.83 -4.67
N GLU A 19 -29.78 -25.08 -3.70
CA GLU A 19 -31.08 -24.41 -3.59
C GLU A 19 -30.92 -22.90 -3.30
N LEU A 20 -29.92 -22.52 -2.51
CA LEU A 20 -29.54 -21.12 -2.26
C LEU A 20 -28.97 -20.40 -3.50
N ILE A 21 -28.45 -21.14 -4.48
CA ILE A 21 -27.79 -20.58 -5.69
C ILE A 21 -28.69 -20.76 -6.94
N ASP A 22 -29.85 -21.40 -6.82
CA ASP A 22 -30.78 -21.66 -7.92
C ASP A 22 -31.62 -20.42 -8.25
N PHE A 23 -30.94 -19.39 -8.77
CA PHE A 23 -31.58 -18.13 -9.16
C PHE A 23 -32.09 -18.20 -10.60
N ASN A 24 -33.34 -17.79 -10.80
CA ASN A 24 -33.89 -17.60 -12.13
C ASN A 24 -33.13 -16.48 -12.89
N SER A 25 -33.00 -16.59 -14.20
CA SER A 25 -32.37 -15.62 -15.10
C SER A 25 -32.82 -14.17 -14.84
N GLY A 26 -34.11 -13.96 -14.53
CA GLY A 26 -34.66 -12.64 -14.18
C GLY A 26 -34.18 -12.11 -12.82
N GLN A 27 -34.02 -12.98 -11.81
CA GLN A 27 -33.50 -12.61 -10.49
C GLN A 27 -32.01 -12.30 -10.56
N LEU A 28 -31.24 -13.07 -11.34
CA LEU A 28 -29.82 -12.82 -11.61
C LEU A 28 -29.61 -11.44 -12.26
N ALA A 29 -30.45 -11.08 -13.24
CA ALA A 29 -30.39 -9.76 -13.87
C ALA A 29 -30.67 -8.64 -12.86
N LEU A 30 -31.66 -8.82 -11.98
CA LEU A 30 -32.07 -7.82 -10.99
C LEU A 30 -31.01 -7.61 -9.91
N ILE A 31 -30.39 -8.70 -9.42
CA ILE A 31 -29.25 -8.65 -8.49
C ILE A 31 -28.05 -7.97 -9.17
N GLY A 32 -27.77 -8.29 -10.43
CA GLY A 32 -26.69 -7.65 -11.19
C GLY A 32 -26.87 -6.13 -11.35
N ILE A 33 -28.08 -5.69 -11.71
CA ILE A 33 -28.44 -4.27 -11.82
C ILE A 33 -28.38 -3.59 -10.43
N GLY A 34 -28.90 -4.24 -9.39
CA GLY A 34 -28.86 -3.72 -8.02
C GLY A 34 -27.42 -3.54 -7.50
N CYS A 35 -26.57 -4.56 -7.67
CA CYS A 35 -25.17 -4.49 -7.25
C CYS A 35 -24.41 -3.40 -8.01
N THR A 36 -24.57 -3.31 -9.34
CA THR A 36 -23.88 -2.30 -10.15
C THR A 36 -24.34 -0.87 -9.84
N THR A 37 -25.64 -0.65 -9.65
CA THR A 37 -26.20 0.66 -9.30
C THR A 37 -25.76 1.10 -7.90
N CYS A 38 -25.81 0.23 -6.89
CA CYS A 38 -25.29 0.52 -5.55
C CYS A 38 -23.79 0.88 -5.58
N PHE A 39 -22.99 0.12 -6.34
CA PHE A 39 -21.55 0.41 -6.49
C PHE A 39 -21.31 1.78 -7.13
N ALA A 40 -22.04 2.11 -8.20
CA ALA A 40 -21.93 3.38 -8.90
C ALA A 40 -22.36 4.57 -8.03
N ILE A 41 -23.45 4.43 -7.26
CA ILE A 41 -23.95 5.46 -6.33
C ILE A 41 -22.94 5.67 -5.18
N GLY A 42 -22.40 4.58 -4.61
CA GLY A 42 -21.37 4.65 -3.58
C GLY A 42 -20.09 5.37 -4.06
N PHE A 43 -19.70 5.14 -5.31
CA PHE A 43 -18.56 5.80 -5.94
C PHE A 43 -18.82 7.31 -6.19
N LYS A 44 -20.00 7.66 -6.74
CA LYS A 44 -20.35 9.04 -7.09
C LYS A 44 -20.63 9.91 -5.87
N SER A 45 -21.18 9.33 -4.80
CA SER A 45 -21.42 10.04 -3.53
C SER A 45 -20.14 10.32 -2.74
N GLY A 46 -18.97 9.83 -3.18
CA GLY A 46 -17.69 10.02 -2.50
C GLY A 46 -17.59 9.31 -1.15
N ARG A 47 -18.64 8.57 -0.75
CA ARG A 47 -18.73 7.86 0.52
C ARG A 47 -17.90 6.57 0.52
N MET A 48 -17.55 6.06 -0.67
CA MET A 48 -16.63 4.94 -0.85
C MET A 48 -15.44 5.40 -1.70
N ARG A 49 -14.31 5.72 -1.05
CA ARG A 49 -13.02 5.77 -1.74
C ARG A 49 -12.51 4.34 -1.87
N PRO A 50 -12.32 3.79 -3.09
CA PRO A 50 -11.85 2.43 -3.23
C PRO A 50 -10.48 2.32 -2.55
N SER A 51 -10.29 1.29 -1.73
CA SER A 51 -8.96 0.91 -1.22
C SER A 51 -7.95 0.59 -2.34
N TRP A 52 -8.41 0.58 -3.59
CA TRP A 52 -7.66 0.33 -4.81
C TRP A 52 -7.12 1.61 -5.46
N GLN A 53 -7.53 2.81 -5.03
CA GLN A 53 -6.96 4.03 -5.58
C GLN A 53 -5.53 4.26 -5.07
N ARG A 54 -4.61 4.50 -6.00
CA ARG A 54 -3.23 4.84 -5.65
C ARG A 54 -3.14 6.23 -5.04
N ILE A 55 -2.51 6.33 -3.89
CA ILE A 55 -2.07 7.58 -3.27
C ILE A 55 -0.74 7.99 -3.91
N THR A 56 -0.73 9.17 -4.52
CA THR A 56 0.45 9.74 -5.20
C THR A 56 1.05 10.92 -4.45
N SER A 57 0.21 11.73 -3.80
CA SER A 57 0.61 12.90 -3.02
C SER A 57 0.37 12.71 -1.52
N VAL A 58 1.22 13.34 -0.71
CA VAL A 58 1.11 13.34 0.75
C VAL A 58 -0.12 14.09 1.24
N ASN A 59 -0.51 15.14 0.51
CA ASN A 59 -1.66 15.96 0.87
C ASN A 59 -2.97 15.18 0.71
N ASP A 60 -3.03 14.29 -0.28
CA ASP A 60 -4.22 13.49 -0.61
C ASP A 60 -4.43 12.29 0.34
N ILE A 61 -3.51 12.06 1.27
CA ILE A 61 -3.63 10.99 2.27
C ILE A 61 -4.79 11.33 3.22
N PRO A 62 -5.84 10.49 3.28
CA PRO A 62 -6.94 10.65 4.24
C PRO A 62 -6.44 10.46 5.67
N ALA A 63 -7.03 11.20 6.61
CA ALA A 63 -6.62 11.16 8.02
C ALA A 63 -6.72 9.76 8.65
N GLU A 64 -7.63 8.92 8.16
CA GLU A 64 -7.82 7.52 8.61
C GLU A 64 -6.60 6.63 8.37
N LEU A 65 -5.78 6.97 7.37
CA LEU A 65 -4.56 6.22 7.03
C LEU A 65 -3.33 6.75 7.77
N ILE A 66 -3.50 7.70 8.70
CA ILE A 66 -2.42 8.30 9.48
C ILE A 66 -2.63 8.02 10.96
N GLY A 67 -1.59 7.50 11.60
CA GLY A 67 -1.53 7.35 13.05
C GLY A 67 -1.22 5.92 13.50
N PRO A 68 -1.16 5.70 14.82
CA PRO A 68 -0.76 4.41 15.39
C PRO A 68 -1.78 3.29 15.18
N LYS A 69 -3.04 3.62 14.88
CA LYS A 69 -4.10 2.63 14.58
C LYS A 69 -4.35 2.45 13.08
N ALA A 70 -3.66 3.23 12.23
CA ALA A 70 -3.84 3.16 10.80
C ALA A 70 -3.32 1.83 10.22
N PRO A 71 -3.94 1.31 9.15
CA PRO A 71 -3.43 0.15 8.43
C PRO A 71 -2.13 0.50 7.70
N SER A 72 -1.30 -0.52 7.49
CA SER A 72 -0.04 -0.35 6.78
C SER A 72 -0.26 -0.38 5.26
N LEU A 73 0.37 0.55 4.54
CA LEU A 73 0.30 0.66 3.10
C LEU A 73 1.34 -0.22 2.41
N ARG A 74 0.93 -0.97 1.39
CA ARG A 74 1.86 -1.73 0.55
C ARG A 74 2.35 -0.90 -0.64
N GLY A 75 3.62 -1.03 -0.99
CA GLY A 75 4.20 -0.31 -2.10
C GLY A 75 5.64 -0.71 -2.38
N LYS A 76 6.20 -0.20 -3.48
CA LYS A 76 7.59 -0.46 -3.87
C LYS A 76 8.45 0.77 -3.61
N VAL A 77 9.67 0.56 -3.13
CA VAL A 77 10.65 1.65 -3.04
C VAL A 77 11.28 1.88 -4.40
N VAL A 78 11.20 3.11 -4.89
CA VAL A 78 11.73 3.52 -6.19
C VAL A 78 13.12 4.13 -6.05
N SER A 79 13.32 4.96 -5.04
CA SER A 79 14.60 5.63 -4.78
C SER A 79 14.79 5.93 -3.30
N VAL A 80 16.02 6.22 -2.92
CA VAL A 80 16.44 6.58 -1.57
C VAL A 80 17.23 7.88 -1.68
N SER A 81 16.81 8.90 -0.95
CA SER A 81 17.45 10.22 -0.95
C SER A 81 18.62 10.23 0.03
N ASP A 82 18.35 9.83 1.27
CA ASP A 82 19.26 9.85 2.44
C ASP A 82 19.17 8.53 3.21
N GLY A 83 19.93 8.38 4.30
CA GLY A 83 19.93 7.18 5.14
C GLY A 83 18.60 6.91 5.89
N ASP A 84 17.66 7.85 5.88
CA ASP A 84 16.35 7.77 6.54
C ASP A 84 15.16 8.10 5.61
N THR A 85 15.41 8.57 4.39
CA THR A 85 14.38 9.15 3.52
C THR A 85 14.31 8.42 2.18
N LEU A 86 13.14 7.90 1.85
CA LEU A 86 12.89 7.10 0.64
C LEU A 86 11.67 7.58 -0.16
N ARG A 87 11.56 7.13 -1.41
CA ARG A 87 10.41 7.33 -2.30
C ARG A 87 9.61 6.05 -2.43
N PHE A 88 8.39 6.09 -1.91
CA PHE A 88 7.45 4.99 -1.84
C PHE A 88 6.37 5.11 -2.92
N LEU A 89 6.34 4.14 -3.83
CA LEU A 89 5.31 4.01 -4.85
C LEU A 89 4.20 3.09 -4.34
N HIS A 90 3.03 3.66 -4.05
CA HIS A 90 1.92 2.90 -3.49
C HIS A 90 1.33 1.89 -4.52
N THR A 91 1.21 0.62 -4.11
CA THR A 91 0.66 -0.47 -4.91
C THR A 91 -0.44 -1.21 -4.14
N PRO A 92 -1.64 -0.62 -4.04
CA PRO A 92 -2.72 -1.13 -3.17
C PRO A 92 -3.17 -2.54 -3.57
N THR A 93 -3.08 -2.90 -4.85
CA THR A 93 -3.39 -4.26 -5.34
C THR A 93 -2.24 -4.85 -6.15
N ILE A 94 -2.31 -6.16 -6.41
CA ILE A 94 -1.36 -6.88 -7.27
C ILE A 94 -1.41 -6.42 -8.74
N PHE A 95 -2.52 -5.79 -9.15
CA PHE A 95 -2.71 -5.28 -10.52
C PHE A 95 -2.08 -3.91 -10.74
N HIS A 96 -1.62 -3.25 -9.67
CA HIS A 96 -0.98 -1.95 -9.78
C HIS A 96 0.47 -2.09 -10.27
N SER A 97 0.81 -1.34 -11.31
CA SER A 97 2.18 -1.29 -11.83
C SER A 97 3.17 -0.86 -10.74
N SER A 98 4.18 -1.69 -10.49
CA SER A 98 5.29 -1.38 -9.57
C SER A 98 6.41 -0.60 -10.27
N LYS A 99 6.10 0.13 -11.34
CA LYS A 99 7.02 1.00 -12.07
C LYS A 99 6.48 2.43 -12.06
N VAL A 100 7.39 3.40 -12.06
CA VAL A 100 7.03 4.80 -12.29
C VAL A 100 6.66 4.95 -13.77
N PRO A 101 5.53 5.60 -14.11
CA PRO A 101 5.17 5.89 -15.49
C PRO A 101 6.23 6.77 -16.16
N SER A 102 6.61 6.47 -17.39
CA SER A 102 7.59 7.26 -18.15
C SER A 102 7.16 8.72 -18.35
N ASP A 103 5.85 8.96 -18.43
CA ASP A 103 5.28 10.28 -18.70
C ASP A 103 5.28 11.21 -17.48
N LYS A 104 5.54 10.69 -16.28
CA LYS A 104 5.43 11.44 -15.02
C LYS A 104 6.73 11.45 -14.25
N LYS A 105 6.99 12.55 -13.55
CA LYS A 105 8.14 12.67 -12.67
C LYS A 105 7.94 11.78 -11.44
N MET A 106 9.02 11.14 -10.98
CA MET A 106 9.00 10.33 -9.76
C MET A 106 8.48 11.09 -8.53
N SER A 107 8.79 12.38 -8.42
CA SER A 107 8.34 13.24 -7.33
C SER A 107 6.82 13.42 -7.24
N GLU A 108 6.10 13.26 -8.35
CA GLU A 108 4.64 13.42 -8.43
C GLU A 108 3.88 12.12 -8.12
N VAL A 109 4.54 10.97 -8.30
CA VAL A 109 3.89 9.65 -8.22
C VAL A 109 4.31 8.90 -6.95
N ALA A 110 5.52 9.16 -6.42
CA ALA A 110 6.07 8.46 -5.27
C ALA A 110 6.13 9.37 -4.04
N LEU A 111 5.53 8.86 -2.96
CA LEU A 111 5.45 9.52 -1.67
C LEU A 111 6.83 9.59 -1.02
N PRO A 112 7.30 10.78 -0.59
CA PRO A 112 8.48 10.87 0.27
C PRO A 112 8.13 10.39 1.67
N VAL A 113 8.83 9.34 2.12
CA VAL A 113 8.69 8.75 3.45
C VAL A 113 9.99 8.89 4.22
N ARG A 114 9.92 9.44 5.43
CA ARG A 114 11.01 9.48 6.41
C ARG A 114 10.79 8.38 7.45
N LEU A 115 11.84 7.64 7.76
CA LEU A 115 11.81 6.62 8.80
C LEU A 115 11.56 7.27 10.16
N CYS A 116 10.61 6.75 10.91
CA CYS A 116 10.40 7.19 12.28
C CYS A 116 11.61 6.80 13.14
N THR A 117 11.87 7.59 14.20
CA THR A 117 12.86 7.32 15.26
C THR A 117 14.32 7.16 14.83
N ILE A 118 14.63 7.39 13.55
CA ILE A 118 15.98 7.30 13.00
C ILE A 118 16.34 8.68 12.46
N ASP A 119 17.52 9.15 12.80
CA ASP A 119 18.13 10.34 12.22
C ASP A 119 19.49 9.94 11.65
N THR A 120 19.70 10.25 10.37
CA THR A 120 20.92 9.86 9.65
C THR A 120 21.71 11.06 9.22
N PRO A 121 23.05 10.95 9.13
CA PRO A 121 23.89 12.02 8.60
C PRO A 121 23.45 12.43 7.19
N GLU A 122 23.49 13.74 6.94
CA GLU A 122 23.07 14.30 5.65
C GLU A 122 24.09 13.97 4.55
N VAL A 123 23.56 13.54 3.41
CA VAL A 123 24.35 13.26 2.20
C VAL A 123 24.78 14.58 1.55
N ALA A 124 25.91 14.56 0.84
CA ALA A 124 26.35 15.72 0.07
C ALA A 124 25.27 16.15 -0.93
N LYS A 125 24.81 17.41 -0.81
CA LYS A 125 23.75 17.99 -1.64
C LYS A 125 24.16 19.38 -2.11
N PHE A 126 24.07 19.61 -3.42
CA PHE A 126 24.22 20.93 -4.07
C PHE A 126 25.37 21.79 -3.53
N GLY A 127 26.61 21.35 -3.77
CA GLY A 127 27.80 22.13 -3.44
C GLY A 127 28.15 22.18 -1.94
N LYS A 128 27.34 21.58 -1.06
CA LYS A 128 27.69 21.39 0.35
C LYS A 128 28.35 20.03 0.56
N PRO A 129 29.46 19.97 1.32
CA PRO A 129 30.06 18.70 1.70
C PRO A 129 29.07 17.91 2.55
N GLY A 130 29.01 16.60 2.33
CA GLY A 130 28.22 15.68 3.14
C GLY A 130 28.80 15.52 4.53
N GLN A 131 27.98 15.06 5.47
CA GLN A 131 28.46 14.66 6.78
C GLN A 131 29.21 13.32 6.70
N PRO A 132 30.14 13.03 7.63
CA PRO A 132 30.78 11.73 7.71
C PRO A 132 29.74 10.61 7.78
N TYR A 133 29.98 9.51 7.07
CA TYR A 133 29.10 8.33 6.99
C TYR A 133 27.72 8.54 6.33
N GLY A 134 27.42 9.73 5.78
CA GLY A 134 26.16 9.98 5.05
C GLY A 134 25.95 9.05 3.85
N ASP A 135 26.98 8.91 3.01
CA ASP A 135 26.93 8.07 1.82
C ASP A 135 26.85 6.57 2.18
N GLU A 136 27.53 6.15 3.24
CA GLU A 136 27.49 4.77 3.73
C GLU A 136 26.10 4.40 4.28
N ALA A 137 25.49 5.29 5.08
CA ALA A 137 24.15 5.09 5.61
C ALA A 137 23.10 4.98 4.48
N LYS A 138 23.22 5.85 3.46
CA LYS A 138 22.38 5.80 2.27
C LYS A 138 22.56 4.49 1.50
N ALA A 139 23.80 4.07 1.24
CA ALA A 139 24.10 2.83 0.54
C ALA A 139 23.55 1.60 1.31
N HIS A 140 23.68 1.61 2.64
CA HIS A 140 23.14 0.57 3.51
C HIS A 140 21.62 0.49 3.38
N LEU A 141 20.89 1.61 3.52
CA LEU A 141 19.44 1.63 3.33
C LEU A 141 19.04 1.17 1.92
N GLN A 142 19.75 1.64 0.89
CA GLN A 142 19.51 1.23 -0.50
C GLN A 142 19.61 -0.30 -0.68
N SER A 143 20.65 -0.94 -0.15
CA SER A 143 20.80 -2.40 -0.26
C SER A 143 19.64 -3.16 0.42
N MET A 144 19.08 -2.59 1.49
CA MET A 144 17.99 -3.19 2.24
C MET A 144 16.64 -3.04 1.55
N VAL A 145 16.31 -1.87 0.97
CA VAL A 145 14.92 -1.57 0.56
C VAL A 145 14.73 -1.26 -0.93
N LEU A 146 15.80 -0.91 -1.66
CA LEU A 146 15.67 -0.47 -3.06
C LEU A 146 15.04 -1.57 -3.93
N ASN A 147 14.07 -1.18 -4.76
CA ASN A 147 13.32 -2.08 -5.63
C ASN A 147 12.53 -3.20 -4.94
N LYS A 148 12.45 -3.22 -3.61
CA LYS A 148 11.66 -4.19 -2.86
C LYS A 148 10.26 -3.65 -2.57
N THR A 149 9.30 -4.57 -2.52
CA THR A 149 7.97 -4.27 -2.01
C THR A 149 8.03 -4.26 -0.50
N ILE A 150 7.68 -3.13 0.10
CA ILE A 150 7.66 -2.90 1.53
C ILE A 150 6.26 -2.57 1.99
N THR A 151 6.07 -2.62 3.30
CA THR A 151 4.85 -2.11 3.94
C THR A 151 5.23 -0.92 4.82
N VAL A 152 4.47 0.17 4.72
CA VAL A 152 4.72 1.42 5.43
C VAL A 152 3.50 1.79 6.26
N LYS A 153 3.66 1.93 7.57
CA LYS A 153 2.64 2.48 8.45
C LYS A 153 2.88 3.98 8.58
N LEU A 154 1.92 4.79 8.12
CA LEU A 154 2.04 6.24 8.17
C LEU A 154 1.66 6.73 9.56
N LEU A 155 2.57 7.45 10.23
CA LEU A 155 2.36 7.94 11.59
C LEU A 155 1.93 9.41 11.60
N GLN A 156 2.64 10.25 10.85
CA GLN A 156 2.42 11.69 10.85
C GLN A 156 2.90 12.35 9.55
N LYS A 157 2.30 13.48 9.16
CA LYS A 157 2.81 14.35 8.07
C LYS A 157 3.82 15.34 8.64
N ASP A 158 4.95 15.47 7.96
CA ASP A 158 6.04 16.41 8.27
C ASP A 158 5.80 17.78 7.61
N GLN A 159 6.37 18.84 8.17
CA GLN A 159 6.29 20.22 7.68
C GLN A 159 6.88 20.38 6.26
N TYR A 160 7.84 19.53 5.89
CA TYR A 160 8.47 19.54 4.58
C TYR A 160 7.67 18.76 3.50
N GLY A 161 6.43 18.37 3.81
CA GLY A 161 5.58 17.61 2.89
C GLY A 161 5.98 16.14 2.75
N ARG A 162 6.69 15.59 3.74
CA ARG A 162 7.03 14.17 3.86
C ARG A 162 6.07 13.45 4.79
N VAL A 163 6.05 12.12 4.74
CA VAL A 163 5.34 11.32 5.74
C VAL A 163 6.36 10.63 6.63
N VAL A 164 6.22 10.78 7.94
CA VAL A 164 6.96 9.99 8.92
C VAL A 164 6.25 8.66 9.10
N GLY A 165 6.97 7.56 8.93
CA GLY A 165 6.37 6.24 8.99
C GLY A 165 7.32 5.13 9.41
N GLN A 166 6.72 4.04 9.88
CA GLN A 166 7.42 2.80 10.17
C GLN A 166 7.47 1.95 8.90
N VAL A 167 8.66 1.50 8.53
CA VAL A 167 8.89 0.68 7.33
C VAL A 167 9.23 -0.75 7.75
N SER A 168 8.53 -1.71 7.15
CA SER A 168 8.77 -3.13 7.38
C SER A 168 9.03 -3.83 6.05
N THR A 169 10.15 -4.55 5.98
CA THR A 169 10.53 -5.42 4.85
C THR A 169 10.11 -6.86 5.13
N GLY A 170 9.54 -7.55 4.14
CA GLY A 170 9.21 -8.98 4.25
C GLY A 170 7.74 -9.31 4.00
N ARG A 171 7.42 -10.61 3.98
CA ARG A 171 6.04 -11.11 3.86
C ARG A 171 5.28 -10.68 5.11
N PHE A 172 4.09 -10.12 4.91
CA PHE A 172 3.16 -9.73 5.95
C PHE A 172 2.90 -10.91 6.88
N PHE A 173 3.66 -10.99 7.96
CA PHE A 173 3.27 -11.73 9.15
C PHE A 173 2.75 -10.67 10.09
N PRO A 174 1.44 -10.64 10.40
CA PRO A 174 0.99 -9.90 11.55
C PRO A 174 1.72 -10.51 12.75
N LYS A 175 2.76 -9.83 13.24
CA LYS A 175 3.23 -10.08 14.60
C LYS A 175 2.22 -9.35 15.49
N TYR A 176 1.78 -10.03 16.55
CA TYR A 176 0.67 -9.71 17.48
C TYR A 176 -0.70 -10.20 16.95
N ALA A 177 -1.33 -11.28 17.45
CA ALA A 177 -1.55 -11.75 18.83
C ALA A 177 -2.22 -10.70 19.72
#